data_AF-A0A9Y2K0S3-F1
#
_entry.id   AF-A0A9Y2K0S3-F1
#
_cell.length_a   1.000
_cell.length_b   1.000
_cell.length_c   1.000
_cell.angle_alpha   90.00
_cell.angle_beta   90.00
_cell.angle_gamma   90.00
#
_symmetry.space_group_name_H-M   'P 1'
#
loop_
_entity.id
_entity.type
_entity.pdbx_description
1 polymer ?
#
loop_
_entity_poly.entity_id
_entity_poly.type
_entity_poly.pdbx_seq_one_letter_code
_entity_poly.pdbx_strand_id
1 'polypeptide(L)'
;MQLCGFPAAEVEFDRAGELVGDRGAAVRELAADPAVTDLIVLTHGGNDGHLVARLLYSALAGSMRAVAGGLPGRRIAFACVLWPSRKLAGLEPGAGLAERLDQLRDLVPGQRLTIDAAADLVPALTVRATARTAFAAALLSVATRGADDREDASTQLFTLPGGTVMDRLGTTGFADAAAHLLDFLAYYEIKARADEVGVRGLAPLLATVGGPKLHLVGHSFGGRLVTAAANTRPAGSLATLTLLQAAFSHHGFAADWDDGQAGPRPGAFRRVLDERVVTGPILVTHTANDLAVGVAYAIASRIAGRTASAGDASSAYGAIGRNGAQRTAEAVPAELLPVGGSYRWRPGVPHNLLADRFVRSHTDVCGPQIAHALWSAIAAS
;
A
#
# COMPACT_ATOMS: atom_id res chain seq x y z
N MET A 1 -2.55 -16.88 19.96
CA MET A 1 -2.92 -17.86 18.91
C MET A 1 -1.65 -18.42 18.26
N GLN A 2 -1.78 -19.32 17.28
CA GLN A 2 -0.65 -19.83 16.49
C GLN A 2 -0.91 -19.56 15.01
N LEU A 3 0.12 -19.15 14.27
CA LEU A 3 0.11 -18.98 12.82
C LEU A 3 1.15 -19.93 12.23
N CYS A 4 0.72 -21.04 11.64
CA CYS A 4 1.63 -22.07 11.09
C CYS A 4 2.75 -22.51 12.08
N GLY A 5 2.37 -22.68 13.35
CA GLY A 5 3.26 -23.07 14.46
C GLY A 5 4.12 -21.95 15.03
N PHE A 6 3.94 -20.70 14.59
CA PHE A 6 4.56 -19.53 15.22
C PHE A 6 3.58 -18.89 16.22
N PRO A 7 4.07 -18.44 17.40
CA PRO A 7 3.29 -17.58 18.28
C PRO A 7 2.77 -16.37 17.53
N ALA A 8 1.48 -16.07 17.66
CA ALA A 8 0.86 -14.97 16.96
C ALA A 8 -0.26 -14.30 17.76
N ALA A 9 -0.48 -13.03 17.48
CA ALA A 9 -1.60 -12.23 17.96
C ALA A 9 -2.17 -11.38 16.81
N GLU A 10 -3.48 -11.19 16.80
CA GLU A 10 -4.15 -10.26 15.88
C GLU A 10 -4.35 -8.92 16.58
N VAL A 11 -4.20 -7.85 15.81
CA VAL A 11 -4.63 -6.51 16.20
C VAL A 11 -5.54 -5.95 15.12
N GLU A 12 -6.64 -5.31 15.51
CA GLU A 12 -7.59 -4.73 14.57
C GLU A 12 -7.71 -3.22 14.81
N PHE A 13 -7.64 -2.46 13.72
CA PHE A 13 -7.87 -1.02 13.71
C PHE A 13 -9.18 -0.70 12.98
N ASP A 14 -9.81 0.40 13.37
CA ASP A 14 -10.94 0.97 12.63
C ASP A 14 -10.47 1.97 11.55
N ARG A 15 -11.41 2.71 10.96
CA ARG A 15 -11.13 3.64 9.85
C ARG A 15 -10.36 4.89 10.30
N ALA A 16 -10.41 5.24 11.58
CA ALA A 16 -9.68 6.36 12.18
C ALA A 16 -8.31 5.94 12.73
N GLY A 17 -7.95 4.66 12.58
CA GLY A 17 -6.72 4.11 13.18
C GLY A 17 -6.86 3.78 14.65
N GLU A 18 -8.06 3.83 15.22
CA GLU A 18 -8.28 3.46 16.62
C GLU A 18 -8.33 1.94 16.78
N LEU A 19 -7.86 1.45 17.93
CA LEU A 19 -7.90 0.02 18.23
C LEU A 19 -9.34 -0.46 18.43
N VAL A 20 -9.71 -1.54 17.76
CA VAL A 20 -11.01 -2.20 17.97
C VAL A 20 -10.91 -3.10 19.21
N GLY A 21 -11.49 -2.63 20.32
CA GLY A 21 -11.46 -3.30 21.62
C GLY A 21 -10.05 -3.32 22.24
N ASP A 22 -9.75 -4.30 23.10
CA ASP A 22 -8.43 -4.42 23.74
C ASP A 22 -7.41 -5.25 22.92
N ARG A 23 -7.57 -5.31 21.60
CA ARG A 23 -6.73 -6.18 20.74
C ARG A 23 -5.28 -5.73 20.62
N GLY A 24 -4.93 -4.54 21.13
CA GLY A 24 -3.53 -4.13 21.32
C GLY A 24 -2.85 -4.86 22.48
N ALA A 25 -3.59 -5.36 23.49
CA ALA A 25 -3.00 -6.06 24.64
C ALA A 25 -2.34 -7.39 24.24
N ALA A 26 -2.98 -8.19 23.39
CA ALA A 26 -2.43 -9.48 22.97
C ALA A 26 -1.10 -9.37 22.22
N VAL A 27 -0.93 -8.31 21.41
CA VAL A 27 0.37 -8.03 20.73
C VAL A 27 1.42 -7.62 21.74
N ARG A 28 1.07 -6.76 22.72
CA ARG A 28 1.99 -6.34 23.79
C ARG A 28 2.41 -7.50 24.67
N GLU A 29 1.47 -8.35 25.08
CA GLU A 29 1.72 -9.55 25.87
C GLU A 29 2.62 -10.53 25.13
N LEU A 30 2.33 -10.79 23.85
CA LEU A 30 3.16 -11.64 23.00
C LEU A 30 4.60 -11.12 22.88
N ALA A 31 4.76 -9.80 22.71
CA ALA A 31 6.08 -9.19 22.61
C ALA A 31 6.82 -9.10 23.95
N ALA A 32 6.08 -9.08 25.06
CA ALA A 32 6.66 -9.08 26.41
C ALA A 32 7.20 -10.45 26.84
N ASP A 33 6.88 -11.54 26.14
CA ASP A 33 7.51 -12.84 26.36
C ASP A 33 9.02 -12.72 26.08
N PRO A 34 9.89 -12.85 27.11
CA PRO A 34 11.34 -12.66 26.94
C PRO A 34 11.98 -13.70 26.02
N ALA A 35 11.26 -14.78 25.68
CA ALA A 35 11.73 -15.74 24.72
C ALA A 35 11.46 -15.33 23.26
N VAL A 36 10.61 -14.33 23.00
CA VAL A 36 10.40 -13.75 21.66
C VAL A 36 11.51 -12.75 21.37
N THR A 37 12.36 -13.06 20.38
CA THR A 37 13.47 -12.18 19.97
C THR A 37 13.07 -11.24 18.84
N ASP A 38 12.06 -11.62 18.07
CA ASP A 38 11.67 -10.94 16.83
C ASP A 38 10.15 -10.94 16.67
N LEU A 39 9.59 -9.76 16.43
CA LEU A 39 8.18 -9.58 16.13
C LEU A 39 8.03 -9.12 14.68
N ILE A 40 7.45 -10.00 13.85
CA ILE A 40 7.07 -9.68 12.48
C ILE A 40 5.65 -9.13 12.48
N VAL A 41 5.51 -7.88 12.07
CA VAL A 41 4.23 -7.21 11.90
C VAL A 41 3.79 -7.39 10.45
N LEU A 42 2.76 -8.18 10.23
CA LEU A 42 2.18 -8.46 8.92
C LEU A 42 0.97 -7.56 8.66
N THR A 43 0.96 -6.92 7.50
CA THR A 43 -0.18 -6.11 7.05
C THR A 43 -0.60 -6.52 5.64
N HIS A 44 -1.90 -6.74 5.46
CA HIS A 44 -2.52 -7.10 4.20
C HIS A 44 -2.81 -5.86 3.34
N GLY A 45 -3.05 -6.09 2.05
CA GLY A 45 -3.38 -5.07 1.07
C GLY A 45 -4.76 -4.44 1.23
N GLY A 46 -5.06 -3.51 0.33
CA GLY A 46 -6.43 -3.08 0.06
C GLY A 46 -7.14 -4.17 -0.74
N ASN A 47 -8.46 -4.24 -0.63
CA ASN A 47 -9.35 -5.21 -1.25
C ASN A 47 -9.61 -6.50 -0.46
N ASP A 48 -9.08 -6.64 0.76
CA ASP A 48 -9.22 -7.87 1.54
C ASP A 48 -10.18 -7.68 2.73
N GLY A 49 -11.15 -8.58 2.84
CA GLY A 49 -11.86 -8.80 4.11
C GLY A 49 -10.94 -9.50 5.11
N HIS A 50 -11.24 -9.42 6.41
CA HIS A 50 -10.40 -10.04 7.45
C HIS A 50 -10.14 -11.54 7.22
N LEU A 51 -11.07 -12.24 6.55
CA LEU A 51 -10.85 -13.64 6.14
C LEU A 51 -9.70 -13.78 5.13
N VAL A 52 -9.69 -12.96 4.07
CA VAL A 52 -8.65 -13.02 3.04
C VAL A 52 -7.30 -12.59 3.60
N ALA A 53 -7.28 -11.57 4.46
CA ALA A 53 -6.11 -11.16 5.22
C ALA A 53 -5.48 -12.33 6.00
N ARG A 54 -6.30 -13.08 6.77
CA ARG A 54 -5.84 -14.24 7.54
C ARG A 54 -5.31 -15.37 6.64
N LEU A 55 -5.91 -15.58 5.48
CA LEU A 55 -5.41 -16.54 4.49
C LEU A 55 -4.04 -16.13 3.95
N LEU A 56 -3.85 -14.84 3.63
CA LEU A 56 -2.55 -14.30 3.20
C LEU A 56 -1.49 -14.48 4.29
N TYR A 57 -1.81 -14.14 5.54
CA TYR A 57 -0.90 -14.31 6.68
C TYR A 57 -0.52 -15.77 6.88
N SER A 58 -1.49 -16.68 6.81
CA SER A 58 -1.26 -18.11 6.94
C SER A 58 -0.41 -18.65 5.78
N ALA A 59 -0.67 -18.20 4.56
CA ALA A 59 0.11 -18.62 3.39
C ALA A 59 1.56 -18.17 3.48
N LEU A 60 1.82 -16.90 3.80
CA LEU A 60 3.19 -16.39 3.92
C LEU A 60 3.94 -17.03 5.10
N ALA A 61 3.31 -17.13 6.28
CA ALA A 61 3.90 -17.79 7.44
C ALA A 61 4.15 -19.29 7.18
N GLY A 62 3.26 -19.95 6.43
CA GLY A 62 3.44 -21.33 5.97
C GLY A 62 4.67 -21.48 5.07
N SER A 63 4.84 -20.59 4.10
CA SER A 63 6.04 -20.56 3.25
C SER A 63 7.32 -20.28 4.06
N MET A 64 7.27 -19.38 5.04
CA MET A 64 8.39 -19.15 5.96
C MET A 64 8.72 -20.42 6.76
N ARG A 65 7.72 -21.12 7.28
CA ARG A 65 7.94 -22.40 7.98
C ARG A 65 8.62 -23.42 7.08
N ALA A 66 8.18 -23.54 5.82
CA ALA A 66 8.68 -24.53 4.87
C ALA A 66 10.14 -24.28 4.42
N VAL A 67 10.58 -23.02 4.30
CA VAL A 67 11.89 -22.68 3.73
C VAL A 67 13.05 -22.88 4.71
N ALA A 68 12.93 -22.44 5.96
CA ALA A 68 14.05 -22.42 6.90
C ALA A 68 13.84 -23.25 8.17
N GLY A 69 12.61 -23.70 8.46
CA GLY A 69 12.26 -24.29 9.76
C GLY A 69 12.34 -23.33 10.96
N GLY A 70 13.14 -22.27 10.86
CA GLY A 70 13.37 -21.18 11.81
C GLY A 70 14.75 -20.52 11.59
N LEU A 71 15.10 -19.55 12.42
CA LEU A 71 16.46 -18.99 12.50
C LEU A 71 17.12 -19.47 13.80
N PRO A 72 18.34 -20.05 13.75
CA PRO A 72 19.03 -20.49 14.96
C PRO A 72 19.16 -19.37 16.00
N GLY A 73 18.77 -19.65 17.25
CA GLY A 73 18.86 -18.69 18.35
C GLY A 73 17.84 -17.54 18.31
N ARG A 74 16.94 -17.52 17.32
CA ARG A 74 15.87 -16.51 17.21
C ARG A 74 14.51 -17.16 17.34
N ARG A 75 13.64 -16.56 18.14
CA ARG A 75 12.25 -16.96 18.27
C ARG A 75 11.36 -15.89 17.66
N ILE A 76 10.73 -16.25 16.55
CA ILE A 76 9.86 -15.36 15.78
C ILE A 76 8.43 -15.45 16.29
N ALA A 77 7.79 -14.30 16.46
CA ALA A 77 6.37 -14.16 16.67
C ALA A 77 5.73 -13.23 15.62
N PHE A 78 4.42 -13.34 15.43
CA PHE A 78 3.68 -12.53 14.45
C PHE A 78 2.63 -11.63 15.10
N ALA A 79 2.65 -10.34 14.76
CA ALA A 79 1.54 -9.42 14.94
C ALA A 79 0.78 -9.28 13.61
N CYS A 80 -0.43 -9.81 13.55
CA CYS A 80 -1.27 -9.81 12.34
C CYS A 80 -2.22 -8.61 12.38
N VAL A 81 -1.94 -7.59 11.57
CA VAL A 81 -2.73 -6.35 11.54
C VAL A 81 -3.98 -6.55 10.69
N LEU A 82 -5.14 -6.24 11.23
CA LEU A 82 -6.41 -6.16 10.51
C LEU A 82 -6.81 -4.70 10.46
N TRP A 83 -7.14 -4.21 9.27
CA TRP A 83 -7.56 -2.82 9.08
C TRP A 83 -8.66 -2.77 8.03
N PRO A 84 -9.51 -1.72 8.00
CA PRO A 84 -10.69 -1.68 7.15
C PRO A 84 -10.31 -1.38 5.70
N SER A 85 -9.76 -2.39 5.05
CA SER A 85 -9.21 -2.36 3.69
C SER A 85 -10.21 -2.80 2.62
N ARG A 86 -11.51 -2.90 2.98
CA ARG A 86 -12.60 -3.61 2.27
C ARG A 86 -12.53 -3.64 0.74
N LYS A 87 -13.11 -4.72 0.21
CA LYS A 87 -13.14 -5.10 -1.21
C LYS A 87 -13.53 -3.93 -2.16
N LEU A 88 -12.55 -3.39 -2.87
CA LEU A 88 -12.70 -2.60 -4.09
C LEU A 88 -12.99 -3.56 -5.25
N ALA A 89 -14.25 -3.97 -5.44
CA ALA A 89 -14.61 -4.77 -6.61
C ALA A 89 -14.52 -3.98 -7.95
N GLY A 90 -14.17 -2.68 -7.91
CA GLY A 90 -14.00 -1.82 -9.09
C GLY A 90 -12.61 -1.87 -9.77
N LEU A 91 -11.55 -2.30 -9.08
CA LEU A 91 -10.25 -2.42 -9.75
C LEU A 91 -10.15 -3.65 -10.68
N GLU A 92 -11.16 -4.52 -10.66
CA GLU A 92 -11.29 -5.66 -11.57
C GLU A 92 -11.99 -5.25 -12.88
N PRO A 93 -11.52 -5.74 -14.05
CA PRO A 93 -12.18 -5.48 -15.33
C PRO A 93 -13.65 -5.96 -15.32
N GLY A 94 -14.59 -5.08 -15.66
CA GLY A 94 -15.99 -5.44 -15.91
C GLY A 94 -17.02 -5.00 -14.86
N ALA A 95 -16.62 -4.41 -13.72
CA ALA A 95 -17.56 -3.86 -12.76
C ALA A 95 -18.37 -2.68 -13.36
N GLY A 96 -19.69 -2.74 -13.21
CA GLY A 96 -20.61 -1.70 -13.69
C GLY A 96 -20.57 -0.43 -12.85
N LEU A 97 -21.06 0.68 -13.40
CA LEU A 97 -21.06 1.98 -12.71
C LEU A 97 -21.85 1.97 -11.39
N ALA A 98 -22.97 1.22 -11.34
CA ALA A 98 -23.77 1.06 -10.13
C ALA A 98 -22.97 0.37 -9.00
N GLU A 99 -22.23 -0.68 -9.34
CA GLU A 99 -21.41 -1.44 -8.40
C GLU A 99 -20.28 -0.58 -7.81
N ARG A 100 -19.64 0.25 -8.65
CA ARG A 100 -18.60 1.20 -8.22
C ARG A 100 -19.16 2.27 -7.26
N LEU A 101 -20.37 2.75 -7.52
CA LEU A 101 -21.05 3.69 -6.62
C LEU A 101 -21.39 3.04 -5.28
N ASP A 102 -21.88 1.79 -5.28
CA ASP A 102 -22.13 1.03 -4.04
C ASP A 102 -20.86 0.83 -3.22
N GLN A 103 -19.75 0.50 -3.87
CA GLN A 103 -18.45 0.39 -3.21
C GLN A 103 -18.01 1.72 -2.59
N LEU A 104 -18.18 2.83 -3.31
CA LEU A 104 -17.83 4.14 -2.76
C LEU A 104 -18.71 4.49 -1.54
N ARG A 105 -20.01 4.17 -1.56
CA ARG A 105 -20.90 4.35 -0.38
C ARG A 105 -20.38 3.59 0.84
N ASP A 106 -19.90 2.38 0.64
CA ASP A 106 -19.33 1.57 1.71
C ASP A 106 -18.00 2.11 2.24
N LEU A 107 -17.17 2.69 1.35
CA LEU A 107 -15.89 3.29 1.72
C LEU A 107 -16.05 4.57 2.53
N VAL A 108 -17.07 5.37 2.23
CA VAL A 108 -17.32 6.68 2.85
C VAL A 108 -18.81 6.81 3.19
N PRO A 109 -19.31 6.05 4.19
CA PRO A 109 -20.73 5.98 4.52
C PRO A 109 -21.31 7.32 4.97
N GLY A 110 -20.47 8.21 5.53
CA GLY A 110 -20.86 9.58 5.88
C GLY A 110 -21.23 10.45 4.68
N GLN A 111 -20.86 10.05 3.45
CA GLN A 111 -21.09 10.80 2.21
C GLN A 111 -22.17 10.18 1.33
N ARG A 112 -22.96 9.24 1.87
CA ARG A 112 -23.95 8.46 1.09
C ARG A 112 -24.93 9.33 0.31
N LEU A 113 -25.44 10.42 0.91
CA LEU A 113 -26.36 11.34 0.24
C LEU A 113 -25.73 12.04 -0.97
N THR A 114 -24.45 12.43 -0.86
CA THR A 114 -23.70 13.05 -1.96
C THR A 114 -23.49 12.05 -3.09
N ILE A 115 -23.21 10.79 -2.77
CA ILE A 115 -23.03 9.71 -3.75
C ILE A 115 -24.36 9.35 -4.42
N ASP A 116 -25.48 9.38 -3.69
CA ASP A 116 -26.81 9.16 -4.24
C ASP A 116 -27.18 10.26 -5.24
N ALA A 117 -26.91 11.53 -4.91
CA ALA A 117 -27.09 12.64 -5.84
C ALA A 117 -26.21 12.50 -7.10
N ALA A 118 -24.99 11.96 -6.98
CA ALA A 118 -24.16 11.63 -8.14
C ALA A 118 -24.76 10.47 -8.95
N ALA A 119 -25.26 9.43 -8.29
CA ALA A 119 -25.89 8.28 -8.94
C ALA A 119 -27.11 8.69 -9.79
N ASP A 120 -27.91 9.63 -9.31
CA ASP A 120 -29.09 10.16 -10.05
C ASP A 120 -28.70 10.86 -11.36
N LEU A 121 -27.46 11.33 -11.49
CA LEU A 121 -26.96 11.98 -12.71
C LEU A 121 -26.49 10.99 -13.77
N VAL A 122 -26.30 9.71 -13.41
CA VAL A 122 -25.75 8.67 -14.30
C VAL A 122 -26.47 8.56 -15.65
N PRO A 123 -27.83 8.51 -15.71
CA PRO A 123 -28.54 8.41 -16.99
C PRO A 123 -28.30 9.59 -17.94
N ALA A 124 -27.91 10.75 -17.41
CA ALA A 124 -27.72 11.97 -18.18
C ALA A 124 -26.25 12.21 -18.61
N LEU A 125 -25.30 11.38 -18.18
CA LEU A 125 -23.86 11.60 -18.44
C LEU A 125 -23.52 11.62 -19.93
N THR A 126 -24.18 10.81 -20.75
CA THR A 126 -23.92 10.72 -22.20
C THR A 126 -24.47 11.91 -22.97
N VAL A 127 -25.55 12.54 -22.48
CA VAL A 127 -26.30 13.55 -23.23
C VAL A 127 -26.14 14.98 -22.71
N ARG A 128 -25.77 15.18 -21.44
CA ARG A 128 -25.77 16.51 -20.80
C ARG A 128 -24.44 16.86 -20.15
N ALA A 129 -23.75 17.87 -20.69
CA ALA A 129 -22.47 18.36 -20.15
C ALA A 129 -22.57 18.84 -18.70
N THR A 130 -23.66 19.52 -18.34
CA THR A 130 -23.89 19.96 -16.95
C THR A 130 -24.09 18.80 -15.98
N ALA A 131 -24.62 17.64 -16.43
CA ALA A 131 -24.68 16.45 -15.59
C ALA A 131 -23.28 15.88 -15.32
N ARG A 132 -22.39 15.87 -16.31
CA ARG A 132 -20.99 15.42 -16.15
C ARG A 132 -20.22 16.28 -15.16
N THR A 133 -20.33 17.60 -15.29
CA THR A 133 -19.70 18.54 -14.36
C THR A 133 -20.22 18.35 -12.94
N ALA A 134 -21.54 18.24 -12.76
CA ALA A 134 -22.15 18.04 -11.45
C ALA A 134 -21.78 16.67 -10.84
N PHE A 135 -21.76 15.61 -11.65
CA PHE A 135 -21.36 14.27 -11.23
C PHE A 135 -19.92 14.26 -10.72
N ALA A 136 -18.98 14.78 -11.51
CA ALA A 136 -17.60 14.86 -11.10
C ALA A 136 -17.41 15.74 -9.86
N ALA A 137 -18.05 16.91 -9.81
CA ALA A 137 -17.97 17.79 -8.64
C ALA A 137 -18.50 17.12 -7.36
N ALA A 138 -19.63 16.41 -7.44
CA ALA A 138 -20.19 15.66 -6.33
C ALA A 138 -19.22 14.58 -5.85
N LEU A 139 -18.72 13.74 -6.75
CA LEU A 139 -17.78 12.67 -6.39
C LEU A 139 -16.44 13.19 -5.85
N LEU A 140 -15.93 14.30 -6.39
CA LEU A 140 -14.71 14.94 -5.87
C LEU A 140 -14.91 15.55 -4.49
N SER A 141 -16.13 15.96 -4.13
CA SER A 141 -16.46 16.49 -2.80
C SER A 141 -16.59 15.40 -1.73
N VAL A 142 -16.79 14.15 -2.15
CA VAL A 142 -16.89 12.97 -1.27
C VAL A 142 -15.53 12.60 -0.66
N ALA A 143 -14.43 12.88 -1.37
CA ALA A 143 -13.10 12.44 -0.96
C ALA A 143 -12.65 13.12 0.35
N THR A 144 -12.05 12.34 1.25
CA THR A 144 -11.47 12.83 2.49
C THR A 144 -10.19 13.60 2.19
N ARG A 145 -10.26 14.94 2.22
CA ARG A 145 -9.07 15.79 2.02
C ARG A 145 -8.09 15.63 3.19
N GLY A 146 -6.88 15.18 2.89
CA GLY A 146 -5.85 14.92 3.91
C GLY A 146 -4.70 14.06 3.43
N ALA A 147 -4.94 13.25 2.39
CA ALA A 147 -3.93 12.52 1.61
C ALA A 147 -3.76 13.10 0.20
N ASP A 148 -4.20 14.36 0.01
CA ASP A 148 -3.96 15.14 -1.20
C ASP A 148 -2.47 15.34 -1.29
N ASP A 149 -1.83 14.55 -2.13
CA ASP A 149 -0.41 14.62 -2.32
C ASP A 149 -0.12 14.73 -3.81
N ARG A 150 1.15 15.00 -4.09
CA ARG A 150 1.63 15.12 -5.46
C ARG A 150 1.89 13.75 -6.06
N GLU A 151 1.96 12.70 -5.24
CA GLU A 151 2.49 11.38 -5.61
C GLU A 151 1.64 10.65 -6.64
N ASP A 152 0.35 10.96 -6.74
CA ASP A 152 -0.64 10.27 -7.58
C ASP A 152 -1.57 11.20 -8.37
N ALA A 153 -1.17 12.46 -8.57
CA ALA A 153 -1.96 13.50 -9.24
C ALA A 153 -3.29 13.87 -8.54
N SER A 154 -3.55 13.41 -7.31
CA SER A 154 -4.75 13.78 -6.55
C SER A 154 -4.90 15.30 -6.38
N THR A 155 -3.80 16.04 -6.18
CA THR A 155 -3.84 17.51 -6.16
C THR A 155 -4.48 18.12 -7.43
N GLN A 156 -4.14 17.58 -8.61
CA GLN A 156 -4.70 18.06 -9.88
C GLN A 156 -6.16 17.63 -10.02
N LEU A 157 -6.48 16.40 -9.59
CA LEU A 157 -7.85 15.89 -9.58
C LEU A 157 -8.80 16.81 -8.82
N PHE A 158 -8.41 17.29 -7.63
CA PHE A 158 -9.26 18.13 -6.78
C PHE A 158 -9.27 19.62 -7.13
N THR A 159 -8.41 20.07 -8.05
CA THR A 159 -8.32 21.49 -8.43
C THR A 159 -8.89 21.79 -9.81
N LEU A 160 -8.98 20.79 -10.70
CA LEU A 160 -9.54 20.96 -12.03
C LEU A 160 -11.09 21.07 -12.00
N PRO A 161 -11.70 21.81 -12.93
CA PRO A 161 -13.15 21.75 -13.13
C PRO A 161 -13.60 20.32 -13.44
N GLY A 162 -14.73 19.90 -12.86
CA GLY A 162 -15.23 18.52 -13.03
C GLY A 162 -15.43 18.10 -14.49
N GLY A 163 -15.85 19.02 -15.37
CA GLY A 163 -15.92 18.77 -16.81
C GLY A 163 -14.56 18.39 -17.42
N THR A 164 -13.51 19.14 -17.07
CA THR A 164 -12.13 18.86 -17.50
C THR A 164 -11.63 17.51 -17.02
N VAL A 165 -11.96 17.13 -15.78
CA VAL A 165 -11.64 15.80 -15.23
C VAL A 165 -12.31 14.70 -16.07
N MET A 166 -13.61 14.85 -16.34
CA MET A 166 -14.35 13.88 -17.15
C MET A 166 -13.80 13.76 -18.58
N ASP A 167 -13.41 14.88 -19.19
CA ASP A 167 -12.83 14.88 -20.54
C ASP A 167 -11.46 14.18 -20.57
N ARG A 168 -10.62 14.37 -19.54
CA ARG A 168 -9.29 13.70 -19.44
C ARG A 168 -9.41 12.20 -19.17
N LEU A 169 -10.45 11.78 -18.47
CA LEU A 169 -10.66 10.37 -18.08
C LEU A 169 -11.40 9.54 -19.13
N GLY A 170 -12.17 10.17 -20.00
CA GLY A 170 -12.95 9.48 -21.03
C GLY A 170 -12.12 9.08 -22.23
N THR A 171 -11.60 7.85 -22.25
CA THR A 171 -10.84 7.34 -23.40
C THR A 171 -11.76 6.80 -24.50
N THR A 172 -12.88 6.21 -24.11
CA THR A 172 -13.87 5.62 -25.03
C THR A 172 -15.27 6.21 -24.86
N GLY A 173 -15.46 7.14 -23.91
CA GLY A 173 -16.72 7.85 -23.67
C GLY A 173 -16.90 8.26 -22.22
N PHE A 174 -18.06 8.82 -21.90
CA PHE A 174 -18.32 9.37 -20.55
C PHE A 174 -18.66 8.33 -19.49
N ALA A 175 -19.16 7.15 -19.90
CA ALA A 175 -19.33 6.02 -18.97
C ALA A 175 -17.96 5.49 -18.48
N ASP A 176 -16.99 5.40 -19.40
CA ASP A 176 -15.59 5.08 -19.12
C ASP A 176 -14.95 6.14 -18.20
N ALA A 177 -15.17 7.43 -18.50
CA ALA A 177 -14.72 8.52 -17.63
C ALA A 177 -15.25 8.40 -16.19
N ALA A 178 -16.54 8.09 -16.04
CA ALA A 178 -17.17 7.93 -14.73
C ALA A 178 -16.61 6.73 -13.96
N ALA A 179 -16.36 5.60 -14.66
CA ALA A 179 -15.73 4.43 -14.07
C ALA A 179 -14.31 4.75 -13.58
N HIS A 180 -13.48 5.37 -14.43
CA HIS A 180 -12.12 5.77 -14.06
C HIS A 180 -12.08 6.76 -12.88
N LEU A 181 -13.04 7.69 -12.80
CA LEU A 181 -13.13 8.64 -11.69
C LEU A 181 -13.44 7.91 -10.37
N LEU A 182 -14.41 7.00 -10.38
CA LEU A 182 -14.76 6.22 -9.20
C LEU A 182 -13.61 5.32 -8.76
N ASP A 183 -12.90 4.70 -9.69
CA ASP A 183 -11.74 3.84 -9.37
C ASP A 183 -10.62 4.62 -8.73
N PHE A 184 -10.33 5.81 -9.27
CA PHE A 184 -9.32 6.68 -8.68
C PHE A 184 -9.74 7.15 -7.28
N LEU A 185 -10.99 7.54 -7.08
CA LEU A 185 -11.48 7.96 -5.76
C LEU A 185 -11.42 6.82 -4.75
N ALA A 186 -11.78 5.62 -5.17
CA ALA A 186 -11.76 4.45 -4.31
C ALA A 186 -10.31 4.04 -3.96
N TYR A 187 -9.38 4.13 -4.93
CA TYR A 187 -7.93 4.04 -4.69
C TYR A 187 -7.45 5.11 -3.68
N TYR A 188 -7.84 6.36 -3.88
CA TYR A 188 -7.45 7.49 -3.05
C TYR A 188 -7.92 7.33 -1.59
N GLU A 189 -9.17 6.90 -1.37
CA GLU A 189 -9.71 6.66 -0.02
C GLU A 189 -8.97 5.53 0.71
N ILE A 190 -8.64 4.44 0.03
CA ILE A 190 -7.86 3.36 0.65
C ILE A 190 -6.41 3.80 0.92
N LYS A 191 -5.81 4.57 0.02
CA LYS A 191 -4.48 5.19 0.22
C LYS A 191 -4.47 6.05 1.49
N ALA A 192 -5.42 6.98 1.60
CA ALA A 192 -5.55 7.89 2.74
C ALA A 192 -5.75 7.13 4.05
N ARG A 193 -6.59 6.09 4.02
CA ARG A 193 -6.84 5.23 5.19
C ARG A 193 -5.61 4.44 5.61
N ALA A 194 -4.80 3.95 4.66
CA ALA A 194 -3.56 3.26 4.97
C ALA A 194 -2.59 4.19 5.73
N ASP A 195 -2.49 5.45 5.30
CA ASP A 195 -1.68 6.47 6.00
C ASP A 195 -2.22 6.73 7.42
N GLU A 196 -3.53 6.97 7.54
CA GLU A 196 -4.19 7.24 8.81
C GLU A 196 -3.97 6.10 9.83
N VAL A 197 -4.25 4.85 9.42
CA VAL A 197 -4.05 3.68 10.29
C VAL A 197 -2.58 3.47 10.62
N GLY A 198 -1.67 3.72 9.67
CA GLY A 198 -0.23 3.64 9.91
C GLY A 198 0.25 4.64 10.96
N VAL A 199 -0.16 5.90 10.81
CA VAL A 199 0.26 7.04 11.65
C VAL A 199 -0.41 7.04 13.02
N ARG A 200 -1.75 6.87 13.08
CA ARG A 200 -2.52 6.99 14.31
C ARG A 200 -2.76 5.67 15.03
N GLY A 201 -2.70 4.55 14.32
CA GLY A 201 -2.91 3.22 14.90
C GLY A 201 -1.61 2.45 15.14
N LEU A 202 -0.98 2.00 14.06
CA LEU A 202 0.13 1.06 14.13
C LEU A 202 1.37 1.68 14.79
N ALA A 203 1.76 2.90 14.43
CA ALA A 203 2.94 3.53 15.01
C ALA A 203 2.85 3.70 16.55
N PRO A 204 1.76 4.26 17.12
CA PRO A 204 1.57 4.32 18.57
C PRO A 204 1.56 2.94 19.24
N LEU A 205 0.91 1.94 18.66
CA LEU A 205 0.95 0.58 19.19
C LEU A 205 2.39 0.06 19.27
N LEU A 206 3.16 0.20 18.20
CA LEU A 206 4.56 -0.25 18.16
C LEU A 206 5.49 0.57 19.06
N ALA A 207 5.09 1.75 19.53
CA ALA A 207 5.83 2.50 20.54
C ALA A 207 5.66 1.89 21.95
N THR A 208 4.59 1.13 22.18
CA THR A 208 4.33 0.43 23.44
C THR A 208 4.92 -0.99 23.50
N VAL A 209 5.46 -1.47 22.37
CA VAL A 209 6.10 -2.78 22.27
C VAL A 209 7.60 -2.63 22.58
N GLY A 210 8.07 -3.31 23.61
CA GLY A 210 9.49 -3.40 23.98
C GLY A 210 9.94 -4.85 24.06
N GLY A 211 11.25 -5.09 23.85
CA GLY A 211 11.85 -6.43 23.90
C GLY A 211 12.37 -6.89 22.54
N PRO A 212 11.51 -7.36 21.62
CA PRO A 212 11.95 -7.96 20.37
C PRO A 212 12.37 -6.93 19.32
N LYS A 213 13.18 -7.36 18.36
CA LYS A 213 13.40 -6.61 17.12
C LYS A 213 12.10 -6.55 16.32
N LEU A 214 11.80 -5.38 15.75
CA LEU A 214 10.59 -5.15 14.97
C LEU A 214 10.88 -5.27 13.47
N HIS A 215 10.10 -6.11 12.80
CA HIS A 215 10.16 -6.33 11.36
C HIS A 215 8.81 -5.98 10.75
N LEU A 216 8.75 -4.95 9.91
CA LEU A 216 7.50 -4.61 9.24
C LEU A 216 7.44 -5.26 7.87
N VAL A 217 6.30 -5.87 7.56
CA VAL A 217 6.03 -6.51 6.27
C VAL A 217 4.64 -6.10 5.83
N GLY A 218 4.56 -5.37 4.72
CA GLY A 218 3.29 -4.93 4.18
C GLY A 218 3.13 -5.29 2.72
N HIS A 219 1.96 -5.80 2.37
CA HIS A 219 1.55 -6.08 0.99
C HIS A 219 0.67 -4.95 0.46
N SER A 220 0.83 -4.56 -0.82
CA SER A 220 -0.05 -3.57 -1.47
C SER A 220 -0.21 -2.29 -0.63
N PHE A 221 -1.42 -1.83 -0.33
CA PHE A 221 -1.68 -0.69 0.56
C PHE A 221 -1.24 -0.95 2.01
N GLY A 222 -1.19 -2.21 2.46
CA GLY A 222 -0.53 -2.58 3.71
C GLY A 222 0.94 -2.19 3.71
N GLY A 223 1.61 -2.25 2.56
CA GLY A 223 2.95 -1.71 2.33
C GLY A 223 3.03 -0.20 2.58
N ARG A 224 2.04 0.57 2.11
CA ARG A 224 1.93 2.00 2.44
C ARG A 224 1.69 2.21 3.93
N LEU A 225 0.77 1.45 4.54
CA LEU A 225 0.43 1.52 5.97
C LEU A 225 1.66 1.30 6.87
N VAL A 226 2.45 0.24 6.63
CA VAL A 226 3.67 0.00 7.43
C VAL A 226 4.74 1.06 7.20
N THR A 227 4.81 1.61 5.98
CA THR A 227 5.78 2.66 5.66
C THR A 227 5.37 3.99 6.31
N ALA A 228 4.08 4.31 6.33
CA ALA A 228 3.53 5.45 7.07
C ALA A 228 3.78 5.32 8.58
N ALA A 229 3.59 4.12 9.14
CA ALA A 229 3.96 3.83 10.52
C ALA A 229 5.47 4.00 10.76
N ALA A 230 6.34 3.47 9.89
CA ALA A 230 7.78 3.66 10.00
C ALA A 230 8.17 5.15 9.92
N ASN A 231 7.51 5.90 9.05
CA ASN A 231 7.79 7.32 8.80
C ASN A 231 7.51 8.24 9.98
N THR A 232 6.88 7.76 11.06
CA THR A 232 6.67 8.53 12.31
C THR A 232 7.57 8.07 13.44
N ARG A 233 8.29 6.94 13.29
CA ARG A 233 9.09 6.34 14.35
C ARG A 233 10.47 6.99 14.51
N PRO A 234 11.15 6.77 15.65
CA PRO A 234 12.52 7.21 15.85
C PRO A 234 13.53 6.47 14.96
N ALA A 235 14.69 7.10 14.76
CA ALA A 235 15.87 6.49 14.16
C ALA A 235 16.20 5.14 14.82
N GLY A 236 16.58 4.14 14.01
CA GLY A 236 17.01 2.83 14.46
C GLY A 236 15.96 1.96 15.18
N SER A 237 14.67 2.33 15.07
CA SER A 237 13.59 1.67 15.82
C SER A 237 13.00 0.44 15.12
N LEU A 238 13.43 0.13 13.89
CA LEU A 238 13.00 -1.02 13.10
C LEU A 238 14.22 -1.82 12.60
N ALA A 239 14.15 -3.14 12.66
CA ALA A 239 15.21 -4.02 12.18
C ALA A 239 15.13 -4.25 10.66
N THR A 240 13.93 -4.46 10.11
CA THR A 240 13.72 -4.56 8.66
C THR A 240 12.39 -3.95 8.24
N LEU A 241 12.30 -3.54 6.97
CA LEU A 241 11.05 -3.15 6.31
C LEU A 241 10.93 -3.92 4.99
N THR A 242 9.85 -4.66 4.80
CA THR A 242 9.60 -5.45 3.59
C THR A 242 8.31 -4.98 2.92
N LEU A 243 8.44 -4.57 1.67
CA LEU A 243 7.39 -4.02 0.84
C LEU A 243 7.08 -5.01 -0.28
N LEU A 244 5.99 -5.77 -0.11
CA LEU A 244 5.53 -6.79 -1.04
C LEU A 244 4.54 -6.17 -2.01
N GLN A 245 4.93 -5.98 -3.27
CA GLN A 245 4.09 -5.35 -4.31
C GLN A 245 3.38 -4.10 -3.76
N ALA A 246 4.11 -3.25 -3.03
CA ALA A 246 3.51 -2.18 -2.25
C ALA A 246 2.84 -1.12 -3.15
N ALA A 247 1.72 -0.58 -2.67
CA ALA A 247 0.87 0.38 -3.39
C ALA A 247 1.08 1.79 -2.84
N PHE A 248 2.18 2.41 -3.27
CA PHE A 248 2.43 3.85 -3.18
C PHE A 248 3.45 4.24 -4.25
N SER A 249 3.77 5.53 -4.36
CA SER A 249 4.59 6.03 -5.47
C SER A 249 5.97 5.39 -5.47
N HIS A 250 6.46 5.01 -6.64
CA HIS A 250 7.85 4.61 -6.82
C HIS A 250 8.85 5.71 -6.44
N HIS A 251 8.41 6.96 -6.32
CA HIS A 251 9.20 8.09 -5.82
C HIS A 251 9.06 8.30 -4.30
N GLY A 252 8.36 7.43 -3.58
CA GLY A 252 8.10 7.60 -2.14
C GLY A 252 9.36 7.73 -1.26
N PHE A 253 10.51 7.22 -1.73
CA PHE A 253 11.81 7.36 -1.07
C PHE A 253 12.78 8.34 -1.79
N ALA A 254 12.33 9.02 -2.83
CA ALA A 254 13.18 9.94 -3.59
C ALA A 254 13.57 11.14 -2.73
N ALA A 255 14.82 11.58 -2.83
CA ALA A 255 15.27 12.85 -2.22
C ALA A 255 14.69 14.05 -2.98
N ASP A 256 14.54 13.89 -4.29
CA ASP A 256 13.90 14.83 -5.19
C ASP A 256 13.30 14.08 -6.39
N TRP A 257 12.14 14.51 -6.87
CA TRP A 257 11.50 14.00 -8.07
C TRP A 257 10.69 15.13 -8.75
N ASP A 258 10.39 14.99 -10.04
CA ASP A 258 9.74 16.05 -10.82
C ASP A 258 8.34 15.63 -11.31
N ASP A 259 7.31 16.38 -10.92
CA ASP A 259 5.95 16.27 -11.42
C ASP A 259 5.59 17.40 -12.42
N GLY A 260 6.58 18.14 -12.93
CA GLY A 260 6.42 19.27 -13.85
C GLY A 260 6.25 20.63 -13.18
N GLN A 261 6.62 20.77 -11.91
CA GLN A 261 6.49 22.01 -11.14
C GLN A 261 7.84 22.37 -10.48
N ALA A 262 8.08 23.64 -10.15
CA ALA A 262 9.36 24.11 -9.59
C ALA A 262 9.58 23.74 -8.10
N GLY A 263 10.84 23.51 -7.71
CA GLY A 263 11.30 23.28 -6.32
C GLY A 263 11.53 21.81 -5.94
N PRO A 264 12.36 21.53 -4.90
CA PRO A 264 12.68 20.16 -4.48
C PRO A 264 11.45 19.44 -3.91
N ARG A 265 11.32 18.15 -4.23
CA ARG A 265 10.19 17.29 -3.85
C ARG A 265 10.70 15.99 -3.23
N PRO A 266 10.92 15.93 -1.92
CA PRO A 266 11.13 14.64 -1.27
C PRO A 266 9.86 13.79 -1.40
N GLY A 267 10.04 12.48 -1.57
CA GLY A 267 8.94 11.51 -1.50
C GLY A 267 8.31 11.47 -0.10
N ALA A 268 7.05 11.02 0.02
CA ALA A 268 6.32 11.05 1.28
C ALA A 268 7.00 10.28 2.42
N PHE A 269 7.81 9.28 2.09
CA PHE A 269 8.51 8.40 3.03
C PHE A 269 10.02 8.61 3.03
N ARG A 270 10.52 9.73 2.46
CA ARG A 270 11.96 10.01 2.39
C ARG A 270 12.64 10.02 3.76
N ARG A 271 11.93 10.50 4.80
CA ARG A 271 12.39 10.52 6.19
C ARG A 271 12.84 9.14 6.69
N VAL A 272 12.21 8.05 6.24
CA VAL A 272 12.61 6.67 6.62
C VAL A 272 14.10 6.41 6.33
N LEU A 273 14.60 6.95 5.21
CA LEU A 273 16.00 6.82 4.81
C LEU A 273 16.89 7.86 5.48
N ASP A 274 16.48 9.13 5.46
CA ASP A 274 17.29 10.24 6.00
C ASP A 274 17.58 10.07 7.49
N GLU A 275 16.58 9.64 8.26
CA GLU A 275 16.71 9.41 9.70
C GLU A 275 17.15 7.98 10.06
N ARG A 276 17.38 7.11 9.06
CA ARG A 276 17.75 5.71 9.27
C ARG A 276 16.84 5.00 10.28
N VAL A 277 15.52 5.13 10.07
CA VAL A 277 14.52 4.47 10.92
C VAL A 277 14.71 2.96 10.93
N VAL A 278 15.12 2.39 9.79
CA VAL A 278 15.41 0.96 9.61
C VAL A 278 16.91 0.72 9.70
N THR A 279 17.36 -0.16 10.60
CA THR A 279 18.79 -0.49 10.78
C THR A 279 19.29 -1.56 9.82
N GLY A 280 18.47 -2.55 9.49
CA GLY A 280 18.77 -3.61 8.53
C GLY A 280 18.27 -3.29 7.11
N PRO A 281 18.15 -4.31 6.24
CA PRO A 281 17.73 -4.10 4.85
C PRO A 281 16.26 -3.69 4.73
N ILE A 282 15.99 -2.84 3.73
CA ILE A 282 14.64 -2.54 3.24
C ILE A 282 14.44 -3.32 1.94
N LEU A 283 13.44 -4.20 1.89
CA LEU A 283 13.15 -5.04 0.74
C LEU A 283 11.99 -4.44 -0.04
N VAL A 284 12.17 -4.29 -1.36
CA VAL A 284 11.14 -3.77 -2.27
C VAL A 284 11.00 -4.75 -3.42
N THR A 285 10.04 -5.67 -3.32
CA THR A 285 9.77 -6.57 -4.44
C THR A 285 8.97 -5.82 -5.50
N HIS A 286 9.38 -5.94 -6.75
CA HIS A 286 8.67 -5.30 -7.84
C HIS A 286 8.63 -6.15 -9.11
N THR A 287 7.57 -6.00 -9.90
CA THR A 287 7.42 -6.71 -11.17
C THR A 287 6.50 -5.96 -12.13
N ALA A 288 6.80 -6.03 -13.43
CA ALA A 288 5.90 -5.53 -14.46
C ALA A 288 4.59 -6.34 -14.56
N ASN A 289 4.55 -7.55 -14.00
CA ASN A 289 3.37 -8.40 -13.89
C ASN A 289 2.30 -7.83 -12.93
N ASP A 290 2.67 -6.85 -12.11
CA ASP A 290 1.75 -6.15 -11.24
C ASP A 290 0.97 -5.08 -12.03
N LEU A 291 -0.19 -5.50 -12.52
CA LEU A 291 -1.10 -4.64 -13.28
C LEU A 291 -2.04 -3.82 -12.38
N ALA A 292 -2.36 -4.31 -11.18
CA ALA A 292 -3.40 -3.74 -10.32
C ALA A 292 -3.03 -2.32 -9.85
N VAL A 293 -1.80 -2.14 -9.35
CA VAL A 293 -1.32 -0.80 -8.96
C VAL A 293 -1.02 0.08 -10.17
N GLY A 294 -0.72 -0.51 -11.33
CA GLY A 294 -0.45 0.24 -12.56
C GLY A 294 -1.66 1.02 -13.07
N VAL A 295 -2.89 0.53 -12.85
CA VAL A 295 -4.12 1.17 -13.34
C VAL A 295 -4.35 2.53 -12.67
N ALA A 296 -4.24 2.63 -11.34
CA ALA A 296 -4.45 3.89 -10.63
C ALA A 296 -3.45 4.97 -11.07
N TYR A 297 -2.18 4.62 -11.26
CA TYR A 297 -1.14 5.55 -11.72
C TYR A 297 -1.26 5.90 -13.22
N ALA A 298 -1.82 5.00 -14.03
CA ALA A 298 -2.21 5.34 -15.40
C ALA A 298 -3.36 6.36 -15.42
N ILE A 299 -4.35 6.22 -14.53
CA ILE A 299 -5.43 7.20 -14.35
C ILE A 299 -4.87 8.54 -13.85
N ALA A 300 -3.98 8.52 -12.86
CA ALA A 300 -3.25 9.71 -12.37
C ALA A 300 -2.57 10.49 -13.51
N SER A 301 -1.85 9.78 -14.38
CA SER A 301 -1.15 10.39 -15.52
C SER A 301 -2.10 11.08 -16.51
N ARG A 302 -3.28 10.49 -16.75
CA ARG A 302 -4.32 11.09 -17.60
C ARG A 302 -4.91 12.34 -16.95
N ILE A 303 -5.20 12.28 -15.64
CA ILE A 303 -5.64 13.46 -14.87
C ILE A 303 -4.62 14.59 -15.01
N ALA A 304 -3.33 14.28 -15.01
CA ALA A 304 -2.24 15.24 -15.21
C ALA A 304 -2.08 15.76 -16.65
N GLY A 305 -2.85 15.26 -17.61
CA GLY A 305 -2.75 15.64 -19.02
C GLY A 305 -1.47 15.11 -19.69
N ARG A 306 -0.90 14.01 -19.20
CA ARG A 306 0.32 13.39 -19.74
C ARG A 306 -0.04 12.17 -20.59
N THR A 307 0.60 12.03 -21.76
CA THR A 307 0.54 10.82 -22.59
C THR A 307 1.35 9.73 -21.91
N ALA A 308 0.68 8.85 -21.17
CA ALA A 308 1.34 7.86 -20.33
C ALA A 308 1.81 6.63 -21.15
N SER A 309 3.06 6.22 -21.00
CA SER A 309 3.35 4.79 -20.90
C SER A 309 2.74 4.30 -19.57
N ALA A 310 2.20 3.09 -19.52
CA ALA A 310 1.35 2.64 -18.41
C ALA A 310 2.10 2.49 -17.07
N GLY A 311 2.34 3.60 -16.37
CA GLY A 311 2.90 3.66 -15.01
C GLY A 311 4.26 2.98 -14.86
N ASP A 312 5.07 2.98 -15.91
CA ASP A 312 6.40 2.35 -15.89
C ASP A 312 7.43 3.16 -15.08
N ALA A 313 8.66 2.64 -14.97
CA ALA A 313 9.71 3.27 -14.18
C ALA A 313 10.14 4.67 -14.69
N SER A 314 9.85 5.00 -15.94
CA SER A 314 10.14 6.31 -16.53
C SER A 314 9.00 7.32 -16.36
N SER A 315 7.81 6.81 -16.01
CA SER A 315 6.61 7.62 -15.80
C SER A 315 6.78 8.48 -14.55
N ALA A 316 6.26 9.71 -14.58
CA ALA A 316 6.23 10.56 -13.38
C ALA A 316 5.27 10.04 -12.29
N TYR A 317 4.34 9.18 -12.69
CA TYR A 317 3.36 8.52 -11.84
C TYR A 317 3.51 7.01 -12.06
N GLY A 318 3.98 6.30 -11.04
CA GLY A 318 4.15 4.86 -11.06
C GLY A 318 4.18 4.28 -9.66
N ALA A 319 3.85 2.99 -9.56
CA ALA A 319 3.80 2.29 -8.28
C ALA A 319 5.15 1.65 -7.94
N ILE A 320 5.54 1.71 -6.67
CA ILE A 320 6.75 1.06 -6.16
C ILE A 320 6.69 -0.47 -6.33
N GLY A 321 5.52 -1.10 -6.21
CA GLY A 321 5.32 -2.53 -6.45
C GLY A 321 5.50 -2.98 -7.90
N ARG A 322 5.45 -2.04 -8.85
CA ARG A 322 5.72 -2.31 -10.28
C ARG A 322 7.17 -2.01 -10.64
N ASN A 323 7.69 -0.89 -10.14
CA ASN A 323 8.94 -0.30 -10.62
C ASN A 323 10.11 -0.37 -9.63
N GLY A 324 9.87 -0.75 -8.37
CA GLY A 324 10.84 -0.55 -7.29
C GLY A 324 10.93 0.91 -6.86
N ALA A 325 11.82 1.21 -5.90
CA ALA A 325 12.13 2.58 -5.50
C ALA A 325 12.92 3.30 -6.62
N GLN A 326 12.31 4.31 -7.21
CA GLN A 326 12.83 5.12 -8.32
C GLN A 326 13.23 6.51 -7.83
N ARG A 327 14.23 7.11 -8.48
CA ARG A 327 14.84 8.40 -8.07
C ARG A 327 15.39 8.38 -6.62
N THR A 328 15.75 7.20 -6.13
CA THR A 328 16.39 6.99 -4.83
C THR A 328 17.82 6.51 -5.08
N ALA A 329 18.80 7.39 -4.91
CA ALA A 329 20.20 7.10 -5.23
C ALA A 329 20.77 5.96 -4.37
N GLU A 330 20.21 5.74 -3.17
CA GLU A 330 20.61 4.68 -2.25
C GLU A 330 20.06 3.31 -2.64
N ALA A 331 19.03 3.25 -3.50
CA ALA A 331 18.37 2.01 -3.86
C ALA A 331 19.31 1.09 -4.64
N VAL A 332 19.38 -0.17 -4.20
CA VAL A 332 20.24 -1.20 -4.79
C VAL A 332 19.39 -2.08 -5.69
N PRO A 333 19.70 -2.19 -7.00
CA PRO A 333 19.05 -3.16 -7.87
C PRO A 333 19.49 -4.58 -7.50
N ALA A 334 18.54 -5.50 -7.45
CA ALA A 334 18.76 -6.92 -7.18
C ALA A 334 17.65 -7.78 -7.82
N GLU A 335 17.85 -9.10 -7.86
CA GLU A 335 16.80 -10.05 -8.26
C GLU A 335 16.19 -10.73 -7.04
N LEU A 336 14.90 -11.06 -7.10
CA LEU A 336 14.32 -12.04 -6.19
C LEU A 336 14.88 -13.43 -6.56
N LEU A 337 15.67 -14.02 -5.68
CA LEU A 337 16.40 -15.26 -5.92
C LEU A 337 15.56 -16.51 -5.60
N PRO A 338 15.86 -17.66 -6.23
CA PRO A 338 15.33 -18.94 -5.80
C PRO A 338 15.71 -19.24 -4.34
N VAL A 339 14.96 -20.15 -3.70
CA VAL A 339 15.29 -20.67 -2.37
C VAL A 339 16.72 -21.23 -2.36
N GLY A 340 17.51 -20.84 -1.37
CA GLY A 340 18.94 -21.18 -1.27
C GLY A 340 19.89 -20.19 -1.95
N GLY A 341 19.37 -19.21 -2.71
CA GLY A 341 20.16 -18.09 -3.23
C GLY A 341 20.72 -17.22 -2.10
N SER A 342 21.85 -16.55 -2.33
CA SER A 342 22.49 -15.70 -1.32
C SER A 342 22.32 -14.22 -1.64
N TYR A 343 21.84 -13.45 -0.67
CA TYR A 343 21.71 -12.00 -0.77
C TYR A 343 22.88 -11.30 -0.09
N ARG A 344 23.27 -10.13 -0.62
CA ARG A 344 24.23 -9.22 0.01
C ARG A 344 23.48 -7.96 0.46
N TRP A 345 22.92 -8.04 1.67
CA TRP A 345 22.13 -6.95 2.24
C TRP A 345 23.02 -5.78 2.66
N ARG A 346 22.56 -4.56 2.36
CA ARG A 346 23.11 -3.32 2.91
C ARG A 346 22.16 -2.75 3.97
N PRO A 347 22.67 -2.30 5.13
CA PRO A 347 21.84 -1.72 6.18
C PRO A 347 21.22 -0.39 5.74
N GLY A 348 19.95 -0.17 6.08
CA GLY A 348 19.25 1.12 5.95
C GLY A 348 18.94 1.58 4.53
N VAL A 349 19.08 0.73 3.51
CA VAL A 349 18.81 1.11 2.11
C VAL A 349 17.79 0.18 1.42
N PRO A 350 16.99 0.70 0.47
CA PRO A 350 16.09 -0.12 -0.34
C PRO A 350 16.86 -1.08 -1.27
N HIS A 351 16.39 -2.31 -1.34
CA HIS A 351 16.81 -3.29 -2.35
C HIS A 351 15.62 -3.56 -3.26
N ASN A 352 15.72 -3.09 -4.50
CA ASN A 352 14.72 -3.34 -5.53
C ASN A 352 14.91 -4.76 -6.04
N LEU A 353 14.11 -5.68 -5.51
CA LEU A 353 14.12 -7.10 -5.88
C LEU A 353 13.21 -7.30 -7.09
N LEU A 354 13.80 -7.40 -8.29
CA LEU A 354 13.07 -7.74 -9.51
C LEU A 354 12.49 -9.15 -9.38
N ALA A 355 11.17 -9.25 -9.40
CA ALA A 355 10.42 -10.44 -9.02
C ALA A 355 9.70 -11.14 -10.18
N ASP A 356 9.92 -10.73 -11.43
CA ASP A 356 9.22 -11.22 -12.63
C ASP A 356 9.14 -12.75 -12.76
N ARG A 357 10.18 -13.45 -12.29
CA ARG A 357 10.26 -14.91 -12.35
C ARG A 357 9.32 -15.64 -11.39
N PHE A 358 8.96 -15.00 -10.27
CA PHE A 358 8.32 -15.67 -9.14
C PHE A 358 7.03 -15.01 -8.67
N VAL A 359 6.80 -13.74 -9.03
CA VAL A 359 5.56 -13.02 -8.72
C VAL A 359 4.82 -12.79 -10.03
N ARG A 360 3.73 -13.55 -10.24
CA ARG A 360 2.96 -13.55 -11.49
C ARG A 360 1.81 -12.54 -11.50
N SER A 361 1.40 -12.06 -10.33
CA SER A 361 0.33 -11.09 -10.16
C SER A 361 0.53 -10.30 -8.87
N HIS A 362 -0.29 -9.26 -8.68
CA HIS A 362 -0.25 -8.42 -7.49
C HIS A 362 -0.38 -9.19 -6.15
N THR A 363 -1.12 -10.30 -6.15
CA THR A 363 -1.40 -11.10 -4.94
C THR A 363 -0.47 -12.31 -4.78
N ASP A 364 0.41 -12.58 -5.75
CA ASP A 364 1.35 -13.71 -5.73
C ASP A 364 2.59 -13.43 -4.86
N VAL A 365 2.35 -13.07 -3.59
CA VAL A 365 3.39 -12.57 -2.66
C VAL A 365 3.68 -13.52 -1.50
N CYS A 366 3.08 -14.72 -1.52
CA CYS A 366 3.25 -15.71 -0.46
C CYS A 366 4.19 -16.86 -0.86
N GLY A 367 4.86 -16.77 -2.02
CA GLY A 367 5.73 -17.81 -2.55
C GLY A 367 6.98 -18.08 -1.68
N PRO A 368 7.61 -19.26 -1.80
CA PRO A 368 8.78 -19.63 -1.00
C PRO A 368 10.00 -18.73 -1.26
N GLN A 369 10.13 -18.12 -2.43
CA GLN A 369 11.21 -17.17 -2.75
C GLN A 369 11.09 -15.87 -1.97
N ILE A 370 9.85 -15.40 -1.77
CA ILE A 370 9.56 -14.26 -0.89
C ILE A 370 9.95 -14.63 0.54
N ALA A 371 9.46 -15.77 1.04
CA ALA A 371 9.81 -16.26 2.38
C ALA A 371 11.33 -16.41 2.59
N HIS A 372 12.07 -16.90 1.59
CA HIS A 372 13.53 -17.00 1.61
C HIS A 372 14.20 -15.62 1.73
N ALA A 373 13.75 -14.63 0.96
CA ALA A 373 14.24 -13.26 1.05
C ALA A 373 13.97 -12.65 2.43
N LEU A 374 12.76 -12.83 2.98
CA LEU A 374 12.42 -12.38 4.34
C LEU A 374 13.34 -13.01 5.39
N TRP A 375 13.54 -14.33 5.35
CA TRP A 375 14.41 -15.01 6.30
C TRP A 375 15.85 -14.50 6.24
N SER A 376 16.38 -14.34 5.02
CA SER A 376 17.73 -13.83 4.82
C SER A 376 17.88 -12.40 5.34
N ALA A 377 16.87 -11.55 5.11
CA ALA A 377 16.85 -10.17 5.57
C ALA A 377 16.79 -10.07 7.09
N ILE A 378 15.89 -10.84 7.72
CA ILE A 378 15.75 -10.90 9.18
C ILE A 378 17.08 -11.39 9.78
N ALA A 379 17.65 -12.47 9.26
CA ALA A 379 18.92 -13.03 9.74
C ALA A 379 20.09 -12.01 9.71
N ALA A 380 20.09 -11.10 8.73
CA ALA A 380 21.13 -10.08 8.57
C ALA A 380 20.91 -8.80 9.41
N SER A 381 19.82 -8.71 10.16
CA SER A 381 19.43 -7.51 10.95
C SER A 381 19.63 -7.65 12.44
#